data_AF-A0A1V3NZI1-F1
#
_entry.id   AF-A0A1V3NZI1-F1
#
_cell.length_a   1.000
_cell.length_b   1.000
_cell.length_c   1.000
_cell.angle_alpha   90.00
_cell.angle_beta   90.00
_cell.angle_gamma   90.00
#
_symmetry.space_group_name_H-M   'P 1'
#
loop_
_entity.id
_entity.type
_entity.pdbx_description
1 polymer ?
#
loop_
_entity_poly.entity_id
_entity_poly.type
_entity_poly.pdbx_seq_one_letter_code
_entity_poly.pdbx_strand_id
1 'polypeptide(L)'
;MSLAELKTDGWELEDGEARHAEAPTTFEIPPAVERNSLQPGQIVKLMFRIALSDANGEESEHTERMWVIVGGRVGTFYVGTLDNDAGCTNEFKAGLKVVFAPRHVIQIWRES
;
A
#
# COMPACT_ATOMS: atom_id res chain seq x y z
N MET A 1 13.92 -2.90 -9.79
CA MET A 1 12.71 -2.33 -9.18
C MET A 1 11.91 -3.51 -8.65
N SER A 2 11.72 -3.58 -7.34
CA SER A 2 11.09 -4.71 -6.64
C SER A 2 10.04 -4.20 -5.67
N LEU A 3 9.15 -5.09 -5.23
CA LEU A 3 8.31 -4.84 -4.07
C LEU A 3 9.20 -4.86 -2.81
N ALA A 4 8.83 -4.06 -1.80
CA ALA A 4 9.45 -4.16 -0.49
C ALA A 4 9.05 -5.48 0.17
N GLU A 5 9.99 -6.08 0.90
CA GLU A 5 9.75 -7.29 1.69
C GLU A 5 9.95 -6.98 3.16
N LEU A 6 9.05 -7.48 4.02
CA LEU A 6 9.05 -7.19 5.45
C LEU A 6 10.40 -7.51 6.11
N LYS A 7 11.06 -8.58 5.66
CA LYS A 7 12.34 -9.05 6.21
C LYS A 7 13.54 -8.17 5.86
N THR A 8 13.52 -7.53 4.69
CA THR A 8 14.67 -6.78 4.17
C THR A 8 14.49 -5.27 4.30
N ASP A 9 13.26 -4.80 4.11
CA ASP A 9 12.94 -3.38 4.06
C ASP A 9 12.21 -2.91 5.33
N GLY A 10 11.84 -3.83 6.22
CA GLY A 10 11.06 -3.54 7.44
C GLY A 10 9.57 -3.34 7.17
N TRP A 11 9.10 -3.53 5.93
CA TRP A 11 7.69 -3.47 5.58
C TRP A 11 7.37 -4.21 4.28
N GLU A 12 6.10 -4.53 4.11
CA GLU A 12 5.56 -5.06 2.86
C GLU A 12 4.15 -4.53 2.59
N LEU A 13 3.67 -4.72 1.36
CA LEU A 13 2.27 -4.48 1.02
C LEU A 13 1.47 -5.77 1.14
N GLU A 14 0.33 -5.71 1.82
CA GLU A 14 -0.60 -6.82 1.87
C GLU A 14 -1.36 -6.97 0.54
N ASP A 15 -1.82 -8.19 0.28
CA ASP A 15 -2.63 -8.52 -0.89
C ASP A 15 -4.11 -8.18 -0.64
N GLY A 16 -4.60 -7.14 -1.30
CA GLY A 16 -6.00 -6.72 -1.22
C GLY A 16 -6.97 -7.72 -1.86
N GLU A 17 -6.55 -8.45 -2.89
CA GLU A 17 -7.36 -9.52 -3.49
C GLU A 17 -7.49 -10.70 -2.54
N ALA A 18 -6.42 -11.08 -1.85
CA ALA A 18 -6.47 -12.13 -0.83
C ALA A 18 -7.39 -11.72 0.34
N ARG A 19 -7.27 -10.49 0.85
CA ARG A 19 -8.17 -9.98 1.91
C ARG A 19 -9.63 -9.91 1.46
N HIS A 20 -9.88 -9.53 0.21
CA HIS A 20 -11.22 -9.58 -0.35
C HIS A 20 -11.74 -11.02 -0.45
N ALA A 21 -10.93 -11.98 -0.87
CA ALA A 21 -11.33 -13.38 -0.96
C ALA A 21 -11.65 -13.99 0.42
N GLU A 22 -10.95 -13.59 1.47
CA GLU A 22 -11.21 -14.00 2.85
C GLU A 22 -12.50 -13.41 3.42
N ALA A 23 -12.84 -12.17 3.04
CA ALA A 23 -13.97 -11.43 3.61
C ALA A 23 -14.72 -10.56 2.56
N PRO A 24 -15.33 -11.17 1.53
CA PRO A 24 -15.81 -10.43 0.36
C PRO A 24 -16.96 -9.46 0.64
N THR A 25 -17.72 -9.69 1.71
CA THR A 25 -18.86 -8.87 2.12
C THR A 25 -18.50 -7.67 3.00
N THR A 26 -17.32 -7.69 3.63
CA THR A 26 -16.87 -6.64 4.56
C THR A 26 -15.59 -5.96 4.10
N PHE A 27 -14.91 -6.52 3.09
CA PHE A 27 -13.69 -5.99 2.51
C PHE A 27 -13.86 -5.87 1.00
N GLU A 28 -14.57 -4.83 0.55
CA GLU A 28 -14.71 -4.54 -0.87
C GLU A 28 -13.45 -3.88 -1.43
N ILE A 29 -13.09 -4.22 -2.68
CA ILE A 29 -11.98 -3.61 -3.41
C ILE A 29 -12.46 -3.12 -4.78
N PRO A 30 -11.76 -2.15 -5.40
CA PRO A 30 -12.09 -1.71 -6.75
C PRO A 30 -12.02 -2.86 -7.77
N PRO A 31 -12.85 -2.82 -8.83
CA PRO A 31 -12.82 -3.81 -9.90
C PRO A 31 -11.43 -3.98 -10.50
N ALA A 32 -11.10 -5.21 -10.93
CA ALA A 32 -9.79 -5.52 -11.49
C ALA A 32 -9.42 -4.62 -12.68
N VAL A 33 -10.40 -4.25 -13.52
CA VAL A 33 -10.16 -3.34 -14.65
C VAL A 33 -9.62 -1.98 -14.19
N GLU A 34 -10.20 -1.40 -13.14
CA GLU A 34 -9.76 -0.09 -12.61
C GLU A 34 -8.36 -0.18 -11.99
N ARG A 35 -8.09 -1.23 -11.21
CA ARG A 35 -6.77 -1.45 -10.60
C ARG A 35 -5.68 -1.72 -11.65
N ASN A 36 -6.05 -2.29 -12.79
CA ASN A 36 -5.14 -2.57 -13.91
C ASN A 36 -4.97 -1.40 -14.89
N SER A 37 -5.69 -0.28 -14.72
CA SER A 37 -5.64 0.86 -15.63
C SER A 37 -5.35 2.19 -14.94
N LEU A 38 -4.63 2.17 -13.80
CA LEU A 38 -4.33 3.38 -13.06
C LEU A 38 -3.46 4.35 -13.87
N GLN A 39 -3.75 5.63 -13.74
CA GLN A 39 -3.08 6.75 -14.40
C GLN A 39 -2.25 7.55 -13.40
N PRO A 40 -1.14 8.18 -13.84
CA PRO A 40 -0.42 9.16 -13.04
C PRO A 40 -1.36 10.23 -12.47
N GLY A 41 -1.15 10.62 -11.21
CA GLY A 41 -1.96 11.59 -10.48
C GLY A 41 -3.18 11.01 -9.77
N GLN A 42 -3.61 9.78 -10.08
CA GLN A 42 -4.65 9.12 -9.28
C GLN A 42 -4.12 8.81 -7.87
N ILE A 43 -5.03 8.79 -6.89
CA ILE A 43 -4.69 8.47 -5.51
C ILE A 43 -5.34 7.13 -5.15
N VAL A 44 -4.54 6.20 -4.64
CA VAL A 44 -4.98 4.84 -4.27
C VAL A 44 -4.64 4.54 -2.83
N LYS A 45 -5.46 3.74 -2.16
CA LYS A 45 -5.18 3.26 -0.81
C LYS A 45 -4.59 1.87 -0.88
N LEU A 46 -3.51 1.67 -0.14
CA LEU A 46 -2.82 0.39 0.01
C LEU A 46 -2.77 0.00 1.49
N MET A 47 -2.45 -1.26 1.76
CA MET A 47 -2.25 -1.80 3.11
C MET A 47 -0.77 -2.10 3.33
N PHE A 48 -0.17 -1.43 4.31
CA PHE A 48 1.24 -1.56 4.66
C PHE A 48 1.36 -2.35 5.94
N ARG A 49 2.06 -3.47 5.91
CA ARG A 49 2.47 -4.21 7.10
C ARG A 49 3.89 -3.77 7.45
N ILE A 50 4.07 -3.16 8.60
CA ILE A 50 5.30 -2.49 9.01
C ILE A 50 5.82 -3.21 10.26
N ALA A 51 7.09 -3.62 10.23
CA ALA A 51 7.80 -4.11 11.41
C ALA A 51 8.15 -2.91 12.31
N LEU A 52 7.91 -3.06 13.61
CA LEU A 52 8.17 -2.06 14.63
C LEU A 52 9.02 -2.69 15.73
N SER A 53 10.00 -1.94 16.22
CA SER A 53 10.80 -2.31 17.39
C SER A 53 10.61 -1.25 18.47
N ASP A 54 10.24 -1.66 19.68
CA ASP A 54 10.06 -0.74 20.79
C ASP A 54 11.39 -0.35 21.46
N ALA A 55 11.34 0.49 22.49
CA ALA A 55 12.55 0.94 23.20
C ALA A 55 13.30 -0.20 23.93
N ASN A 56 12.64 -1.34 24.15
CA ASN A 56 13.23 -2.54 24.76
C ASN A 56 13.74 -3.54 23.71
N GLY A 57 13.55 -3.24 22.41
CA GLY A 57 13.88 -4.14 21.31
C GLY A 57 12.85 -5.25 21.10
N GLU A 58 11.63 -5.11 21.62
CA GLU A 58 10.54 -6.03 21.32
C GLU A 58 10.00 -5.78 19.92
N GLU A 59 10.09 -6.80 19.06
CA GLU A 59 9.61 -6.76 17.68
C GLU A 59 8.10 -7.02 17.62
N SER A 60 7.41 -6.17 16.86
CA SER A 60 5.97 -6.28 16.58
C SER A 60 5.68 -5.85 15.14
N GLU A 61 4.44 -6.04 14.70
CA GLU A 61 4.02 -5.61 13.37
C GLU A 61 2.72 -4.82 13.47
N HIS A 62 2.58 -3.83 12.59
CA HIS A 62 1.38 -3.01 12.49
C HIS A 62 0.92 -2.86 11.05
N THR A 63 -0.40 -2.94 10.83
CA THR A 63 -0.99 -2.73 9.52
C THR A 63 -1.61 -1.34 9.43
N GLU A 64 -1.08 -0.51 8.53
CA GLU A 64 -1.57 0.84 8.22
C GLU A 64 -2.25 0.88 6.85
N ARG A 65 -3.27 1.73 6.71
CA ARG A 65 -3.96 1.96 5.43
C ARG A 65 -3.67 3.36 4.94
N MET A 66 -2.75 3.48 3.97
CA MET A 66 -2.23 4.78 3.54
C MET A 66 -2.54 5.07 2.08
N TRP A 67 -2.63 6.35 1.75
CA TRP A 67 -2.86 6.85 0.40
C TRP A 67 -1.53 7.03 -0.34
N VAL A 68 -1.53 6.70 -1.62
CA VAL A 68 -0.40 6.78 -2.54
C VAL A 68 -0.84 7.51 -3.80
N ILE A 69 -0.12 8.56 -4.17
CA ILE A 69 -0.24 9.21 -5.48
C ILE A 69 0.49 8.34 -6.51
N VAL A 70 -0.23 7.89 -7.53
CA VAL A 70 0.34 7.13 -8.64
C VAL A 70 1.25 8.04 -9.46
N GLY A 71 2.52 7.66 -9.61
CA GLY A 71 3.49 8.35 -10.46
C GLY A 71 3.56 7.78 -11.87
N GLY A 72 3.24 6.50 -12.05
CA GLY A 72 3.22 5.83 -13.35
C GLY A 72 3.31 4.31 -13.26
N ARG A 73 3.55 3.67 -14.40
CA ARG A 73 3.61 2.21 -14.53
C ARG A 73 4.94 1.78 -15.16
N VAL A 74 5.53 0.73 -14.60
CA VAL A 74 6.74 0.07 -15.12
C VAL A 74 6.44 -1.43 -15.19
N GLY A 75 6.16 -1.93 -16.40
CA GLY A 75 5.76 -3.31 -16.63
C GLY A 75 4.42 -3.64 -15.93
N THR A 76 4.43 -4.63 -15.05
CA THR A 76 3.24 -5.06 -14.27
C THR A 76 3.06 -4.28 -12.98
N PHE A 77 4.03 -3.44 -12.60
CA PHE A 77 4.01 -2.67 -11.36
C PHE A 77 3.71 -1.20 -11.61
N TYR A 78 3.14 -0.56 -10.60
CA TYR A 78 3.05 0.88 -10.47
C TYR A 78 4.13 1.40 -9.54
N VAL A 79 4.42 2.68 -9.74
CA VAL A 79 5.30 3.46 -8.88
C VAL A 79 4.49 4.65 -8.39
N GLY A 80 4.68 5.03 -7.13
CA GLY A 80 3.98 6.17 -6.54
C GLY A 80 4.70 6.72 -5.33
N THR A 81 4.08 7.69 -4.69
CA THR A 81 4.57 8.31 -3.45
C THR A 81 3.47 8.37 -2.41
N LEU A 82 3.80 8.15 -1.14
CA LEU A 82 2.86 8.35 -0.04
C LEU A 82 2.31 9.79 -0.06
N ASP A 83 1.00 9.90 0.18
CA ASP A 83 0.28 11.17 0.32
C ASP A 83 0.05 11.56 1.79
N ASN A 84 0.35 10.66 2.72
CA ASN A 84 0.22 10.89 4.15
C ASN A 84 1.34 10.21 4.96
N ASP A 85 1.53 10.65 6.19
CA ASP A 85 2.41 10.03 7.18
C ASP A 85 1.74 8.80 7.80
N ALA A 86 2.53 7.80 8.21
CA ALA A 86 2.04 6.71 9.05
C ALA A 86 1.75 7.20 10.48
N GLY A 87 0.76 6.61 11.14
CA GLY A 87 0.45 6.90 12.54
C GLY A 87 1.37 6.18 13.53
N CYS A 88 1.86 4.99 13.16
CA CYS A 88 2.63 4.12 14.04
C CYS A 88 4.15 4.39 14.09
N THR A 89 4.72 5.11 13.12
CA THR A 89 6.17 5.37 13.03
C THR A 89 6.49 6.69 12.33
N ASN A 90 7.65 7.28 12.66
CA ASN A 90 8.17 8.46 11.98
C ASN A 90 8.95 8.15 10.69
N GLU A 91 9.16 6.87 10.37
CA GLU A 91 9.94 6.46 9.20
C GLU A 91 9.12 6.50 7.90
N PHE A 92 7.79 6.46 8.01
CA PHE A 92 6.87 6.51 6.88
C PHE A 92 6.24 7.89 6.78
N LYS A 93 6.77 8.68 5.84
CA LYS A 93 6.37 10.06 5.61
C LYS A 93 5.88 10.28 4.20
N ALA A 94 5.03 11.29 4.03
CA ALA A 94 4.61 11.76 2.72
C ALA A 94 5.83 11.96 1.79
N GLY A 95 5.71 11.55 0.54
CA GLY A 95 6.79 11.56 -0.45
C GLY A 95 7.66 10.29 -0.51
N LEU A 96 7.54 9.35 0.43
CA LEU A 96 8.22 8.05 0.35
C LEU A 96 7.78 7.31 -0.93
N LYS A 97 8.74 6.82 -1.71
CA LYS A 97 8.48 6.08 -2.95
C LYS A 97 7.99 4.67 -2.65
N VAL A 98 6.95 4.25 -3.36
CA VAL A 98 6.32 2.94 -3.20
C VAL A 98 6.21 2.27 -4.57
N VAL A 99 6.59 1.00 -4.63
CA VAL A 99 6.31 0.10 -5.77
C VAL A 99 5.17 -0.82 -5.37
N PHE A 100 4.15 -0.93 -6.21
CA PHE A 100 2.98 -1.75 -5.91
C PHE A 100 2.38 -2.40 -7.15
N ALA A 101 1.60 -3.46 -6.97
CA ALA A 101 0.89 -4.15 -8.04
C ALA A 101 -0.61 -3.86 -7.94
N PRO A 102 -1.40 -4.10 -9.02
CA PRO A 102 -2.85 -3.98 -8.98
C PRO A 102 -3.48 -4.69 -7.76
N ARG A 103 -2.99 -5.88 -7.40
CA ARG A 103 -3.49 -6.70 -6.27
C ARG A 103 -3.42 -6.01 -4.91
N HIS A 104 -2.56 -4.99 -4.74
CA HIS A 104 -2.44 -4.26 -3.47
C HIS A 104 -3.46 -3.12 -3.31
N VAL A 105 -4.18 -2.75 -4.38
CA VAL A 105 -5.07 -1.59 -4.38
C VAL A 105 -6.40 -1.94 -3.73
N ILE A 106 -6.68 -1.34 -2.57
CA ILE A 106 -7.89 -1.60 -1.78
C ILE A 106 -8.91 -0.46 -1.90
N GLN A 107 -8.52 0.71 -2.40
CA GLN A 107 -9.42 1.82 -2.67
C GLN A 107 -8.82 2.74 -3.75
N ILE A 108 -9.66 3.38 -4.54
CA ILE A 108 -9.28 4.48 -5.45
C ILE A 108 -10.03 5.72 -4.97
N TRP A 109 -9.32 6.83 -4.75
CA TRP A 109 -9.94 8.10 -4.39
C TRP A 109 -10.81 8.59 -5.54
N ARG A 110 -12.01 9.09 -5.21
CA ARG A 110 -12.94 9.69 -6.16
C ARG A 110 -13.38 11.02 -5.56
N GLU A 111 -13.16 12.11 -6.27
CA GLU A 111 -13.76 13.40 -5.91
C GLU A 111 -15.28 13.27 -6.06
N SER A 112 -16.00 13.77 -5.05
CA SER A 112 -17.46 13.79 -4.97
C SER A 112 -18.03 15.09 -5.53
#